data_AF-A0A0F6AIC0-F1
#
_entry.id   AF-A0A0F6AIC0-F1
#
_cell.length_a   1.000
_cell.length_b   1.000
_cell.length_c   1.000
_cell.angle_alpha   90.00
_cell.angle_beta   90.00
_cell.angle_gamma   90.00
#
_symmetry.space_group_name_H-M   'P 1'
#
loop_
_entity.id
_entity.type
_entity.pdbx_description
1 polymer ?
#
loop_
_entity_poly.entity_id
_entity_poly.type
_entity_poly.pdbx_seq_one_letter_code
_entity_poly.pdbx_strand_id
1 'polypeptide(L)'
;MIDLSSTSYYHLIARCVRRAFLCGDDKYTGKNFDHRRRWLVERIKLLSSVFAIEIAAYAIMSNHYHLVVKVNRQQALKWSNNEVICRWYKLYRGTPIIDRYLRGEELIEEEQLLVTELIEKWRARLFDISWYMKNLNEFIAKRANKEDGCTGKYWEGRYKSQALLDDAALLSCMAYVDLNPIRANMANKLEDSDFTSIQERIKQLQSNNVYVKSEITHQVKQPKSLKPFGIRDHARTLPFSLLDYLKLVEWTGHHIHTEKNRHILKGTPNILKLLKIGGATWLEVIKNYSNHYGHFVGSKTVLRAHAAKNDVSWYKGVG
;
A
#
# COMPACT_ATOMS: atom_id res chain seq x y z
N MET A 1 -13.81 5.25 -5.50
CA MET A 1 -14.77 4.14 -5.43
C MET A 1 -14.06 2.97 -4.78
N ILE A 2 -14.61 2.46 -3.69
CA ILE A 2 -14.07 1.31 -2.94
C ILE A 2 -15.20 0.28 -2.88
N ASP A 3 -14.97 -0.89 -3.46
CA ASP A 3 -15.90 -2.01 -3.46
C ASP A 3 -15.18 -3.27 -2.95
N LEU A 4 -15.39 -3.58 -1.67
CA LEU A 4 -14.78 -4.74 -1.03
C LEU A 4 -15.42 -6.07 -1.46
N SER A 5 -16.54 -6.05 -2.20
CA SER A 5 -17.15 -7.26 -2.76
C SER A 5 -16.38 -7.76 -3.99
N SER A 6 -15.70 -6.86 -4.71
CA SER A 6 -14.97 -7.20 -5.93
C SER A 6 -13.48 -7.46 -5.67
N THR A 7 -12.87 -6.73 -4.73
CA THR A 7 -11.50 -7.03 -4.28
C THR A 7 -11.21 -6.41 -2.91
N SER A 8 -10.26 -7.01 -2.19
CA SER A 8 -9.70 -6.45 -0.96
C SER A 8 -8.40 -5.68 -1.20
N TYR A 9 -7.85 -5.67 -2.41
CA TYR A 9 -6.58 -5.04 -2.73
C TYR A 9 -6.76 -3.73 -3.48
N TYR A 10 -6.05 -2.69 -3.03
CA TYR A 10 -6.14 -1.34 -3.60
C TYR A 10 -4.78 -0.70 -3.73
N HIS A 11 -4.59 -0.01 -4.86
CA HIS A 11 -3.52 0.95 -5.06
C HIS A 11 -4.02 2.36 -4.77
N LEU A 12 -3.35 3.03 -3.84
CA LEU A 12 -3.70 4.35 -3.33
C LEU A 12 -2.57 5.32 -3.65
N ILE A 13 -2.92 6.49 -4.20
CA ILE A 13 -1.97 7.52 -4.60
C ILE A 13 -2.45 8.87 -4.10
N ALA A 14 -1.60 9.62 -3.40
CA ALA A 14 -1.87 11.02 -3.11
C ALA A 14 -0.69 11.89 -3.53
N ARG A 15 -1.01 13.05 -4.11
CA ARG A 15 -0.05 14.01 -4.67
C ARG A 15 -0.26 15.39 -4.03
N CYS A 16 0.84 16.04 -3.68
CA CYS A 16 0.82 17.39 -3.11
C CYS A 16 0.57 18.43 -4.20
N VAL A 17 -0.05 19.56 -3.83
CA VAL A 17 -0.23 20.68 -4.76
C VAL A 17 1.12 21.15 -5.31
N ARG A 18 1.11 21.73 -6.52
CA ARG A 18 2.32 22.31 -7.12
C ARG A 18 2.97 23.29 -6.13
N ARG A 19 4.28 23.12 -5.88
CA ARG A 19 5.09 23.86 -4.89
C ARG A 19 4.90 23.49 -3.41
N ALA A 20 3.98 22.60 -3.06
CA ALA A 20 4.04 21.89 -1.78
C ALA A 20 5.03 20.72 -1.95
N PHE A 21 6.22 20.86 -1.37
CA PHE A 21 7.22 19.80 -1.39
C PHE A 21 6.81 18.72 -0.39
N LEU A 22 6.48 17.53 -0.90
CA LEU A 22 6.25 16.40 0.00
C LEU A 22 7.56 16.02 0.66
N CYS A 23 8.61 15.84 -0.15
CA CYS A 23 9.97 15.48 0.25
C CYS A 23 10.98 15.98 -0.80
N GLY A 24 12.27 15.97 -0.45
CA GLY A 24 13.37 16.34 -1.35
C GLY A 24 13.73 17.82 -1.32
N ASP A 25 14.62 18.20 -2.24
CA ASP A 25 15.15 19.57 -2.32
C ASP A 25 14.17 20.52 -3.01
N ASP A 26 13.82 21.59 -2.29
CA ASP A 26 13.17 22.74 -2.86
C ASP A 26 14.21 23.67 -3.49
N LYS A 27 14.31 23.59 -4.82
CA LYS A 27 15.23 24.43 -5.61
C LYS A 27 14.97 25.94 -5.49
N TYR A 28 13.78 26.36 -5.04
CA TYR A 28 13.45 27.77 -4.88
C TYR A 28 13.90 28.32 -3.53
N THR A 29 13.67 27.57 -2.45
CA THR A 29 14.04 28.01 -1.10
C THR A 29 15.38 27.49 -0.62
N GLY A 30 15.98 26.52 -1.33
CA GLY A 30 17.20 25.81 -0.93
C GLY A 30 17.00 24.85 0.24
N LYS A 31 15.77 24.63 0.70
CA LYS A 31 15.47 23.75 1.83
C LYS A 31 15.34 22.30 1.37
N ASN A 32 15.83 21.36 2.18
CA ASN A 32 15.60 19.93 2.00
C ASN A 32 14.47 19.46 2.94
N PHE A 33 13.51 18.71 2.38
CA PHE A 33 12.35 18.18 3.11
C PHE A 33 12.33 16.64 3.20
N ASP A 34 13.44 15.94 2.98
CA ASP A 34 13.47 14.48 2.98
C ASP A 34 13.12 13.85 4.33
N HIS A 35 13.28 14.58 5.44
CA HIS A 35 12.82 14.12 6.75
C HIS A 35 11.32 13.80 6.79
N ARG A 36 10.51 14.45 5.93
CA ARG A 36 9.07 14.19 5.80
C ARG A 36 8.76 12.78 5.29
N ARG A 37 9.69 12.11 4.58
CA ARG A 37 9.54 10.69 4.17
C ARG A 37 9.36 9.79 5.37
N ARG A 38 10.12 10.06 6.44
CA ARG A 38 10.04 9.30 7.69
C ARG A 38 8.65 9.47 8.33
N TRP A 39 8.11 10.69 8.34
CA TRP A 39 6.76 10.93 8.87
C TRP A 39 5.70 10.10 8.15
N LEU A 40 5.80 9.99 6.81
CA LEU A 40 4.90 9.15 6.02
C LEU A 40 5.04 7.68 6.39
N VAL A 41 6.27 7.15 6.39
CA VAL A 41 6.52 5.73 6.67
C VAL A 41 6.07 5.35 8.09
N GLU A 42 6.40 6.16 9.09
CA GLU A 42 5.94 5.95 10.47
C GLU A 42 4.41 6.00 10.56
N ARG A 43 3.78 6.96 9.87
CA ARG A 43 2.33 7.13 9.91
C ARG A 43 1.60 5.96 9.23
N ILE A 44 2.03 5.51 8.05
CA ILE A 44 1.37 4.36 7.38
C ILE A 44 1.50 3.09 8.22
N LYS A 45 2.65 2.86 8.87
CA LYS A 45 2.88 1.70 9.75
C LYS A 45 2.04 1.77 11.03
N LEU A 46 1.97 2.94 11.66
CA LEU A 46 1.07 3.18 12.79
C LEU A 46 -0.38 2.88 12.40
N LEU A 47 -0.85 3.46 11.28
CA LEU A 47 -2.23 3.25 10.83
C LEU A 47 -2.50 1.78 10.48
N SER A 48 -1.53 1.06 9.91
CA SER A 48 -1.68 -0.39 9.64
C SER A 48 -1.76 -1.23 10.92
N SER A 49 -1.19 -0.76 12.03
CA SER A 49 -1.34 -1.40 13.34
C SER A 49 -2.69 -1.10 14.04
N VAL A 50 -3.41 -0.09 13.57
CA VAL A 50 -4.69 0.36 14.15
C VAL A 50 -5.89 -0.11 13.32
N PHE A 51 -5.81 0.06 12.01
CA PHE A 51 -6.83 -0.34 11.05
C PHE A 51 -6.63 -1.81 10.66
N ALA A 52 -7.71 -2.49 10.24
CA ALA A 52 -7.63 -3.79 9.58
C ALA A 52 -7.24 -3.60 8.10
N ILE A 53 -6.14 -2.87 7.87
CA ILE A 53 -5.62 -2.53 6.55
C ILE A 53 -4.11 -2.78 6.58
N GLU A 54 -3.68 -3.78 5.83
CA GLU A 54 -2.31 -4.25 5.77
C GLU A 54 -1.57 -3.65 4.57
N ILE A 55 -0.28 -3.35 4.72
CA ILE A 55 0.54 -2.76 3.64
C ILE A 55 1.17 -3.87 2.80
N ALA A 56 0.81 -3.99 1.53
CA ALA A 56 1.46 -4.92 0.61
C ALA A 56 2.76 -4.35 0.03
N ALA A 57 2.71 -3.10 -0.44
CA ALA A 57 3.85 -2.36 -0.97
C ALA A 57 3.67 -0.84 -0.76
N TYR A 58 4.77 -0.09 -0.76
CA TYR A 58 4.75 1.37 -0.75
C TYR A 58 6.01 1.96 -1.40
N ALA A 59 5.89 3.17 -1.92
CA ALA A 59 7.02 4.00 -2.35
C ALA A 59 6.71 5.48 -2.09
N ILE A 60 7.60 6.16 -1.38
CA ILE A 60 7.49 7.60 -1.12
C ILE A 60 8.31 8.36 -2.17
N MET A 61 7.66 9.21 -2.97
CA MET A 61 8.31 10.04 -4.00
C MET A 61 8.40 11.49 -3.50
N SER A 62 9.04 12.37 -4.29
CA SER A 62 9.26 13.78 -3.91
C SER A 62 7.99 14.63 -3.82
N ASN A 63 6.96 14.31 -4.63
CA ASN A 63 5.69 15.08 -4.66
C ASN A 63 4.43 14.21 -4.52
N HIS A 64 4.57 12.89 -4.41
CA HIS A 64 3.46 11.97 -4.21
C HIS A 64 3.96 10.71 -3.49
N TYR A 65 3.04 9.87 -3.06
CA TYR A 65 3.39 8.53 -2.60
C TYR A 65 2.43 7.50 -3.20
N HIS A 66 2.93 6.27 -3.28
CA HIS A 66 2.19 5.09 -3.69
C HIS A 66 2.05 4.15 -2.50
N LEU A 67 0.85 3.60 -2.31
CA LEU A 67 0.55 2.66 -1.24
C LEU A 67 -0.36 1.56 -1.79
N VAL A 68 0.10 0.31 -1.74
CA VAL A 68 -0.69 -0.87 -2.07
C VAL A 68 -1.13 -1.50 -0.76
N VAL A 69 -2.44 -1.64 -0.55
CA VAL A 69 -3.01 -2.14 0.70
C VAL A 69 -3.92 -3.35 0.46
N LYS A 70 -4.08 -4.16 1.51
CA LYS A 70 -5.15 -5.15 1.64
C LYS A 70 -6.07 -4.76 2.79
N VAL A 71 -7.37 -4.70 2.52
CA VAL A 71 -8.40 -4.53 3.55
C VAL A 71 -8.81 -5.89 4.11
N ASN A 72 -8.70 -6.09 5.42
CA ASN A 72 -9.09 -7.31 6.10
C ASN A 72 -10.40 -7.10 6.90
N ARG A 73 -11.51 -6.96 6.17
CA ARG A 73 -12.84 -6.75 6.78
C ARG A 73 -13.18 -7.84 7.81
N GLN A 74 -12.86 -9.10 7.51
CA GLN A 74 -13.15 -10.22 8.41
C GLN A 74 -12.40 -10.10 9.75
N GLN A 75 -11.16 -9.60 9.74
CA GLN A 75 -10.42 -9.35 10.98
C GLN A 75 -11.13 -8.29 11.83
N ALA A 76 -11.56 -7.18 11.23
CA ALA A 76 -12.27 -6.13 11.96
C ALA A 76 -13.59 -6.61 12.57
N LEU A 77 -14.34 -7.47 11.85
CA LEU A 77 -15.58 -8.05 12.35
C LEU A 77 -15.37 -9.05 13.50
N LYS A 78 -14.18 -9.65 13.61
CA LYS A 78 -13.83 -10.59 14.68
C LYS A 78 -13.32 -9.92 15.96
N TRP A 79 -13.03 -8.62 15.95
CA TRP A 79 -12.55 -7.92 17.14
C TRP A 79 -13.62 -7.85 18.22
N SER A 80 -13.24 -7.99 19.48
CA SER A 80 -14.12 -7.66 20.59
C SER A 80 -14.40 -6.14 20.63
N ASN A 81 -15.45 -5.75 21.33
CA ASN A 81 -15.77 -4.34 21.57
C ASN A 81 -14.58 -3.59 22.19
N ASN A 82 -13.93 -4.18 23.19
CA ASN A 82 -12.74 -3.61 23.82
C ASN A 82 -11.58 -3.43 22.83
N GLU A 83 -11.36 -4.38 21.92
CA GLU A 83 -10.30 -4.27 20.91
C GLU A 83 -10.57 -3.14 19.89
N VAL A 84 -11.83 -2.93 19.51
CA VAL A 84 -12.25 -1.78 18.66
C VAL A 84 -11.99 -0.47 19.38
N ILE A 85 -12.40 -0.35 20.66
CA ILE A 85 -12.19 0.85 21.47
C ILE A 85 -10.69 1.14 21.61
N CYS A 86 -9.89 0.15 22.02
CA CYS A 86 -8.45 0.27 22.17
C CYS A 86 -7.77 0.75 20.88
N ARG A 87 -8.20 0.27 19.71
CA ARG A 87 -7.69 0.73 18.41
C ARG A 87 -8.10 2.17 18.13
N TRP A 88 -9.37 2.48 18.32
CA TRP A 88 -9.88 3.82 18.08
C TRP A 88 -9.16 4.86 18.95
N TYR A 89 -8.89 4.52 20.22
CA TYR A 89 -8.25 5.40 21.20
C TYR A 89 -6.76 5.65 20.91
N LYS A 90 -6.12 4.84 20.05
CA LYS A 90 -4.77 5.14 19.55
C LYS A 90 -4.73 6.36 18.62
N LEU A 91 -5.87 6.78 18.07
CA LEU A 91 -5.96 7.89 17.10
C LEU A 91 -6.84 9.04 17.57
N TYR A 92 -7.83 8.77 18.40
CA TYR A 92 -8.80 9.75 18.89
C TYR A 92 -8.87 9.72 20.41
N ARG A 93 -9.33 10.83 20.99
CA ARG A 93 -9.61 10.89 22.43
C ARG A 93 -10.83 10.04 22.74
N GLY A 94 -10.85 9.50 23.96
CA GLY A 94 -12.00 8.77 24.49
C GLY A 94 -13.23 9.66 24.70
N THR A 95 -14.35 9.01 24.95
CA THR A 95 -15.61 9.66 25.30
C THR A 95 -16.03 9.19 26.68
N PRO A 96 -16.54 10.09 27.56
CA PRO A 96 -16.86 9.73 28.94
C PRO A 96 -17.75 8.49 29.07
N ILE A 97 -18.72 8.33 28.16
CA ILE A 97 -19.62 7.17 28.14
C ILE A 97 -18.90 5.84 27.86
N ILE A 98 -17.93 5.83 26.95
CA ILE A 98 -17.14 4.63 26.67
C ILE A 98 -16.13 4.38 27.80
N ASP A 99 -15.60 5.43 28.42
CA ASP A 99 -14.71 5.28 29.57
C ASP A 99 -15.44 4.64 30.77
N ARG A 100 -16.70 5.00 31.01
CA ARG A 100 -17.58 4.34 32.00
C ARG A 100 -17.84 2.88 31.65
N TYR A 101 -18.16 2.59 30.38
CA TYR A 101 -18.30 1.23 29.86
C TYR A 101 -17.05 0.38 30.11
N LEU A 102 -15.85 0.91 29.82
CA LEU A 102 -14.59 0.20 30.04
C LEU A 102 -14.29 -0.07 31.52
N ARG A 103 -14.79 0.78 32.43
CA ARG A 103 -14.68 0.58 33.89
C ARG A 103 -15.71 -0.41 34.44
N GLY A 104 -16.63 -0.91 33.61
CA GLY A 104 -17.70 -1.80 34.06
C GLY A 104 -18.73 -1.11 34.94
N GLU A 105 -18.88 0.21 34.81
CA GLU A 105 -19.95 0.94 35.50
C GLU A 105 -21.32 0.54 34.97
N GLU A 106 -22.34 0.63 35.82
CA GLU A 106 -23.72 0.40 35.42
C GLU A 106 -24.18 1.54 34.48
N LEU A 107 -24.71 1.14 33.33
CA LEU A 107 -25.21 2.03 32.29
C LEU A 107 -26.70 1.79 32.10
N ILE A 108 -27.47 2.86 31.95
CA ILE A 108 -28.90 2.76 31.58
C ILE A 108 -29.05 2.23 30.15
N GLU A 109 -30.24 1.77 29.79
CA GLU A 109 -30.49 1.11 28.49
C GLU A 109 -30.10 1.99 27.29
N GLU A 110 -30.42 3.28 27.34
CA GLU A 110 -30.08 4.24 26.28
C GLU A 110 -28.56 4.46 26.17
N GLU A 111 -27.86 4.43 27.30
CA GLU A 111 -26.40 4.53 27.36
C GLU A 111 -25.74 3.28 26.76
N GLN A 112 -26.26 2.09 27.04
CA GLN A 112 -25.80 0.83 26.46
C GLN A 112 -26.01 0.79 24.94
N LEU A 113 -27.15 1.28 24.47
CA LEU A 113 -27.45 1.39 23.06
C LEU A 113 -26.45 2.34 22.37
N LEU A 114 -26.24 3.53 22.94
CA LEU A 114 -25.28 4.50 22.42
C LEU A 114 -23.85 3.94 22.35
N VAL A 115 -23.40 3.22 23.38
CA VAL A 115 -22.10 2.53 23.42
C VAL A 115 -21.99 1.55 22.24
N THR A 116 -23.01 0.71 22.04
CA THR A 116 -23.04 -0.28 20.97
C THR A 116 -22.98 0.37 19.60
N GLU A 117 -23.77 1.42 19.36
CA GLU A 117 -23.78 2.17 18.11
C GLU A 117 -22.43 2.83 17.81
N LEU A 118 -21.78 3.43 18.81
CA LEU A 118 -20.47 4.05 18.67
C LEU A 118 -19.41 3.00 18.29
N ILE A 119 -19.40 1.86 18.97
CA ILE A 119 -18.43 0.78 18.72
C ILE A 119 -18.60 0.22 17.31
N GLU A 120 -19.83 -0.08 16.88
CA GLU A 120 -20.08 -0.60 15.53
C GLU A 120 -19.71 0.42 14.45
N LYS A 121 -19.99 1.70 14.69
CA LYS A 121 -19.54 2.79 13.82
C LYS A 121 -18.01 2.86 13.74
N TRP A 122 -17.29 2.71 14.85
CA TRP A 122 -15.83 2.69 14.85
C TRP A 122 -15.27 1.45 14.16
N ARG A 123 -15.86 0.28 14.40
CA ARG A 123 -15.52 -0.98 13.73
C ARG A 123 -15.61 -0.84 12.21
N ALA A 124 -16.72 -0.28 11.71
CA ALA A 124 -16.92 -0.01 10.29
C ALA A 124 -15.82 0.89 9.70
N ARG A 125 -15.40 1.92 10.46
CA ARG A 125 -14.36 2.87 10.03
C ARG A 125 -12.96 2.26 10.04
N LEU A 126 -12.68 1.32 10.94
CA LEU A 126 -11.35 0.71 11.08
C LEU A 126 -10.97 -0.24 9.94
N PHE A 127 -11.87 -0.54 9.00
CA PHE A 127 -11.53 -1.20 7.72
C PHE A 127 -11.89 -0.34 6.50
N ASP A 128 -12.20 0.94 6.70
CA ASP A 128 -12.55 1.87 5.62
C ASP A 128 -11.30 2.63 5.10
N ILE A 129 -11.03 2.50 3.79
CA ILE A 129 -9.88 3.13 3.13
C ILE A 129 -9.97 4.66 3.20
N SER A 130 -11.17 5.25 3.11
CA SER A 130 -11.34 6.71 3.16
C SER A 130 -10.96 7.25 4.54
N TRP A 131 -11.33 6.54 5.61
CA TRP A 131 -10.92 6.86 6.97
C TRP A 131 -9.43 6.67 7.19
N TYR A 132 -8.84 5.59 6.66
CA TYR A 132 -7.39 5.38 6.69
C TYR A 132 -6.66 6.55 6.01
N MET A 133 -7.06 6.88 4.79
CA MET A 133 -6.44 7.94 3.99
C MET A 133 -6.66 9.32 4.57
N LYS A 134 -7.81 9.58 5.21
CA LYS A 134 -8.05 10.81 5.98
C LYS A 134 -7.01 10.93 7.10
N ASN A 135 -6.83 9.87 7.91
CA ASN A 135 -5.90 9.88 9.04
C ASN A 135 -4.43 10.02 8.63
N LEU A 136 -4.09 9.56 7.43
CA LEU A 136 -2.76 9.73 6.84
C LEU A 136 -2.57 11.16 6.31
N ASN A 137 -3.42 11.57 5.38
CA ASN A 137 -3.26 12.82 4.64
C ASN A 137 -3.47 14.04 5.51
N GLU A 138 -4.43 14.01 6.43
CA GLU A 138 -4.68 15.13 7.33
C GLU A 138 -3.50 15.33 8.30
N PHE A 139 -2.92 14.25 8.81
CA PHE A 139 -1.75 14.31 9.68
C PHE A 139 -0.55 14.96 8.98
N ILE A 140 -0.24 14.50 7.77
CA ILE A 140 0.88 15.04 6.98
C ILE A 140 0.62 16.49 6.59
N ALA A 141 -0.58 16.82 6.12
CA ALA A 141 -0.94 18.19 5.73
C ALA A 141 -0.82 19.16 6.91
N LYS A 142 -1.38 18.82 8.07
CA LYS A 142 -1.30 19.66 9.28
C LYS A 142 0.14 19.88 9.72
N ARG A 143 0.96 18.81 9.69
CA ARG A 143 2.35 18.88 10.13
C ARG A 143 3.23 19.69 9.16
N ALA A 144 3.07 19.47 7.87
CA ALA A 144 3.81 20.20 6.83
C ALA A 144 3.40 21.68 6.79
N ASN A 145 2.10 22.00 6.77
CA ASN A 145 1.63 23.38 6.80
C ASN A 145 2.12 24.14 8.04
N LYS A 146 2.15 23.47 9.21
CA LYS A 146 2.70 24.06 10.44
C LYS A 146 4.21 24.32 10.32
N GLU A 147 4.98 23.38 9.76
CA GLU A 147 6.42 23.55 9.52
C GLU A 147 6.70 24.67 8.52
N ASP A 148 5.85 24.79 7.50
CA ASP A 148 5.98 25.80 6.44
C ASP A 148 5.41 27.17 6.83
N GLY A 149 4.79 27.29 8.02
CA GLY A 149 4.15 28.53 8.48
C GLY A 149 2.99 28.99 7.59
N CYS A 150 2.34 28.07 6.87
CA CYS A 150 1.31 28.40 5.90
C CYS A 150 -0.05 27.76 6.24
N THR A 151 -1.11 28.30 5.64
CA THR A 151 -2.47 27.76 5.73
C THR A 151 -2.98 27.40 4.35
N GLY A 152 -3.84 26.39 4.25
CA GLY A 152 -4.52 26.04 3.00
C GLY A 152 -4.28 24.60 2.56
N LYS A 153 -4.52 24.36 1.27
CA LYS A 153 -4.59 23.02 0.68
C LYS A 153 -3.20 22.46 0.41
N TYR A 154 -2.87 21.34 1.06
CA TYR A 154 -1.60 20.64 0.88
C TYR A 154 -1.64 19.57 -0.24
N TRP A 155 -2.74 18.83 -0.35
CA TRP A 155 -2.94 17.77 -1.35
C TRP A 155 -3.73 18.30 -2.55
N GLU A 156 -3.40 17.90 -3.79
CA GLU A 156 -4.11 18.33 -5.02
C GLU A 156 -5.62 18.04 -4.98
N GLY A 157 -6.02 16.99 -4.28
CA GLY A 157 -7.41 16.61 -4.10
C GLY A 157 -7.54 15.39 -3.21
N ARG A 158 -8.64 14.66 -3.39
CA ARG A 158 -8.76 13.32 -2.83
C ARG A 158 -7.69 12.40 -3.43
N TYR A 159 -7.29 11.40 -2.67
CA TYR A 159 -6.42 10.35 -3.16
C TYR A 159 -7.08 9.61 -4.34
N LYS A 160 -6.25 9.11 -5.26
CA LYS A 160 -6.67 8.16 -6.29
C LYS A 160 -6.71 6.76 -5.69
N SER A 161 -7.70 5.97 -6.10
CA SER A 161 -7.83 4.56 -5.74
C SER A 161 -8.02 3.71 -6.99
N GLN A 162 -7.25 2.63 -7.10
CA GLN A 162 -7.44 1.61 -8.13
C GLN A 162 -7.65 0.25 -7.48
N ALA A 163 -8.74 -0.43 -7.84
CA ALA A 163 -9.06 -1.78 -7.37
C ALA A 163 -8.24 -2.81 -8.16
N LEU A 164 -7.52 -3.68 -7.45
CA LEU A 164 -6.67 -4.72 -8.03
C LEU A 164 -7.46 -6.03 -8.04
N LEU A 165 -7.99 -6.41 -9.20
CA LEU A 165 -9.04 -7.42 -9.32
C LEU A 165 -8.54 -8.87 -9.35
N ASP A 166 -7.27 -9.09 -9.68
CA ASP A 166 -6.64 -10.40 -9.71
C ASP A 166 -5.17 -10.35 -9.26
N ASP A 167 -4.54 -11.53 -9.12
CA ASP A 167 -3.16 -11.66 -8.68
C ASP A 167 -2.17 -11.00 -9.65
N ALA A 168 -2.46 -11.03 -10.96
CA ALA A 168 -1.65 -10.34 -11.96
C ALA A 168 -1.69 -8.81 -11.76
N ALA A 169 -2.85 -8.24 -11.44
CA ALA A 169 -3.01 -6.84 -11.09
C ALA A 169 -2.28 -6.48 -9.80
N LEU A 170 -2.37 -7.34 -8.77
CA LEU A 170 -1.64 -7.14 -7.52
C LEU A 170 -0.13 -7.13 -7.76
N LEU A 171 0.38 -8.17 -8.44
CA LEU A 171 1.81 -8.33 -8.71
C LEU A 171 2.37 -7.18 -9.55
N SER A 172 1.68 -6.82 -10.64
CA SER A 172 2.09 -5.73 -11.52
C SER A 172 2.06 -4.38 -10.82
N CYS A 173 1.05 -4.13 -9.97
CA CYS A 173 0.96 -2.93 -9.17
C CYS A 173 2.14 -2.83 -8.18
N MET A 174 2.38 -3.88 -7.41
CA MET A 174 3.46 -3.90 -6.43
C MET A 174 4.83 -3.68 -7.10
N ALA A 175 5.10 -4.40 -8.20
CA ALA A 175 6.35 -4.25 -8.96
C ALA A 175 6.49 -2.83 -9.53
N TYR A 176 5.41 -2.26 -10.08
CA TYR A 176 5.40 -0.87 -10.53
C TYR A 176 5.74 0.09 -9.38
N VAL A 177 5.09 -0.07 -8.22
CA VAL A 177 5.30 0.76 -7.02
C VAL A 177 6.75 0.70 -6.55
N ASP A 178 7.28 -0.50 -6.33
CA ASP A 178 8.65 -0.72 -5.85
C ASP A 178 9.71 -0.26 -6.87
N LEU A 179 9.40 -0.22 -8.17
CA LEU A 179 10.30 0.29 -9.22
C LEU A 179 10.22 1.81 -9.44
N ASN A 180 9.32 2.55 -8.77
CA ASN A 180 9.17 3.98 -9.02
C ASN A 180 10.47 4.78 -8.80
N PRO A 181 11.27 4.58 -7.74
CA PRO A 181 12.53 5.29 -7.58
C PRO A 181 13.51 5.02 -8.73
N ILE A 182 13.62 3.78 -9.20
CA ILE A 182 14.48 3.43 -10.35
C ILE A 182 13.97 4.08 -11.64
N ARG A 183 12.65 4.05 -11.87
CA ARG A 183 12.02 4.68 -13.05
C ARG A 183 12.17 6.20 -13.04
N ALA A 184 12.25 6.81 -11.87
CA ALA A 184 12.45 8.25 -11.69
C ALA A 184 13.93 8.65 -11.61
N ASN A 185 14.87 7.73 -11.84
CA ASN A 185 16.32 7.94 -11.70
C ASN A 185 16.73 8.46 -10.31
N MET A 186 15.97 8.10 -9.26
CA MET A 186 16.30 8.40 -7.87
C MET A 186 17.17 7.31 -7.23
N ALA A 187 17.19 6.11 -7.80
CA ALA A 187 17.99 4.99 -7.33
C ALA A 187 18.47 4.13 -8.50
N ASN A 188 19.67 3.58 -8.39
CA ASN A 188 20.24 2.70 -9.41
C ASN A 188 19.97 1.22 -9.12
N LYS A 189 19.75 0.85 -7.86
CA LYS A 189 19.45 -0.52 -7.42
C LYS A 189 18.26 -0.53 -6.47
N LEU A 190 17.68 -1.72 -6.26
CA LEU A 190 16.52 -1.88 -5.37
C LEU A 190 16.91 -1.65 -3.91
N GLU A 191 18.13 -1.99 -3.54
CA GLU A 191 18.74 -1.75 -2.23
C GLU A 191 18.90 -0.26 -1.91
N ASP A 192 19.13 0.54 -2.95
CA ASP A 192 19.33 1.99 -2.86
C ASP A 192 18.00 2.76 -2.94
N SER A 193 16.87 2.06 -3.09
CA SER A 193 15.55 2.67 -3.23
C SER A 193 14.96 3.00 -1.85
N ASP A 194 15.52 4.02 -1.20
CA ASP A 194 15.11 4.46 0.13
C ASP A 194 13.60 4.73 0.26
N PHE A 195 13.04 4.42 1.43
CA PHE A 195 11.62 4.61 1.76
C PHE A 195 10.66 3.86 0.81
N THR A 196 11.03 2.63 0.46
CA THR A 196 10.18 1.68 -0.26
C THR A 196 10.03 0.36 0.48
N SER A 197 8.96 -0.37 0.17
CA SER A 197 8.78 -1.73 0.67
C SER A 197 9.83 -2.71 0.17
N ILE A 198 10.28 -2.60 -1.10
CA ILE A 198 11.30 -3.50 -1.65
C ILE A 198 12.62 -3.40 -0.87
N GLN A 199 13.07 -2.18 -0.59
CA GLN A 199 14.28 -1.97 0.19
C GLN A 199 14.13 -2.55 1.60
N GLU A 200 13.01 -2.31 2.28
CA GLU A 200 12.76 -2.84 3.62
C GLU A 200 12.82 -4.37 3.64
N ARG A 201 12.26 -5.02 2.61
CA ARG A 201 12.32 -6.48 2.44
C ARG A 201 13.74 -6.98 2.17
N ILE A 202 14.52 -6.30 1.33
CA ILE A 202 15.90 -6.69 1.03
C ILE A 202 16.81 -6.50 2.26
N LYS A 203 16.69 -5.37 2.98
CA LYS A 203 17.44 -5.12 4.22
C LYS A 203 17.15 -6.21 5.27
N GLN A 204 15.88 -6.58 5.43
CA GLN A 204 15.51 -7.67 6.34
C GLN A 204 16.13 -9.01 5.91
N LEU A 205 16.16 -9.33 4.61
CA LEU A 205 16.82 -10.53 4.09
C LEU A 205 18.32 -10.56 4.38
N GLN A 206 19.01 -9.44 4.11
CA GLN A 206 20.45 -9.30 4.34
C GLN A 206 20.81 -9.45 5.82
N SER A 207 20.02 -8.83 6.72
CA SER A 207 20.23 -8.95 8.17
C SER A 207 20.09 -10.37 8.72
N ASN A 208 19.44 -11.28 7.98
CA ASN A 208 19.24 -12.66 8.40
C ASN A 208 20.37 -13.60 7.94
N ASN A 209 21.45 -13.11 7.30
CA ASN A 209 22.56 -13.90 6.73
C ASN A 209 22.12 -15.03 5.76
N VAL A 210 20.95 -14.90 5.11
CA VAL A 210 20.38 -15.94 4.21
C VAL A 210 21.12 -16.03 2.86
N TYR A 211 22.09 -15.15 2.59
CA TYR A 211 22.89 -15.21 1.36
C TYR A 211 24.02 -16.27 1.38
N VAL A 212 24.18 -17.05 2.45
CA VAL A 212 25.23 -18.08 2.54
C VAL A 212 24.66 -19.41 3.03
N LYS A 213 24.07 -20.17 2.11
CA LYS A 213 24.14 -21.64 1.96
C LYS A 213 22.86 -22.18 1.33
N SER A 214 23.07 -22.90 0.25
CA SER A 214 22.17 -23.84 -0.40
C SER A 214 21.35 -24.65 0.61
N GLU A 215 20.09 -24.91 0.23
CA GLU A 215 19.15 -25.88 0.81
C GLU A 215 18.29 -25.44 2.02
N ILE A 216 17.08 -24.97 1.66
CA ILE A 216 15.74 -25.30 2.22
C ILE A 216 15.62 -25.46 3.75
N THR A 217 14.88 -24.54 4.40
CA THR A 217 13.72 -24.78 5.31
C THR A 217 13.56 -23.74 6.43
N HIS A 218 14.41 -22.72 6.55
CA HIS A 218 14.15 -21.67 7.54
C HIS A 218 13.22 -20.60 6.96
N GLN A 219 12.04 -20.43 7.56
CA GLN A 219 11.10 -19.37 7.21
C GLN A 219 11.83 -18.04 7.19
N VAL A 220 11.99 -17.50 5.99
CA VAL A 220 12.61 -16.20 5.76
C VAL A 220 11.87 -15.16 6.59
N LYS A 221 12.53 -14.56 7.59
CA LYS A 221 11.91 -13.49 8.38
C LYS A 221 11.62 -12.31 7.46
N GLN A 222 10.37 -11.85 7.48
CA GLN A 222 9.90 -10.71 6.69
C GLN A 222 9.57 -9.53 7.60
N PRO A 223 9.58 -8.28 7.07
CA PRO A 223 9.24 -7.11 7.87
C PRO A 223 7.83 -7.21 8.46
N LYS A 224 7.71 -7.08 9.78
CA LYS A 224 6.42 -7.23 10.51
C LYS A 224 5.36 -6.20 10.11
N SER A 225 5.81 -5.02 9.68
CA SER A 225 4.93 -3.93 9.24
C SER A 225 4.38 -4.10 7.82
N LEU A 226 4.84 -5.12 7.09
CA LEU A 226 4.40 -5.40 5.73
C LEU A 226 3.65 -6.73 5.70
N LYS A 227 2.67 -6.82 4.81
CA LYS A 227 1.99 -8.07 4.53
C LYS A 227 3.04 -9.08 4.03
N PRO A 228 3.17 -10.25 4.68
CA PRO A 228 4.18 -11.23 4.32
C PRO A 228 3.82 -11.91 3.01
N PHE A 229 4.83 -12.25 2.22
CA PHE A 229 4.71 -13.18 1.09
C PHE A 229 4.57 -14.62 1.56
N GLY A 230 3.85 -15.44 0.81
CA GLY A 230 3.64 -16.86 1.10
C GLY A 230 3.31 -17.68 -0.13
N ILE A 231 3.36 -19.01 0.01
CA ILE A 231 3.34 -19.90 -1.17
C ILE A 231 1.89 -20.23 -1.58
N ARG A 232 0.92 -20.32 -0.65
CA ARG A 232 -0.49 -20.70 -0.95
C ARG A 232 -1.58 -20.16 0.00
N ASP A 233 -1.28 -19.62 1.19
CA ASP A 233 -2.33 -19.09 2.10
C ASP A 233 -2.68 -17.63 1.81
N HIS A 234 -3.72 -17.42 1.00
CA HIS A 234 -4.13 -16.10 0.50
C HIS A 234 -4.77 -15.21 1.59
N ALA A 235 -5.21 -15.81 2.71
CA ALA A 235 -5.86 -15.04 3.78
C ALA A 235 -4.81 -14.22 4.55
N ARG A 236 -3.68 -14.86 4.89
CA ARG A 236 -2.65 -14.27 5.75
C ARG A 236 -1.44 -13.74 4.98
N THR A 237 -1.19 -14.26 3.77
CA THR A 237 0.00 -13.90 2.98
C THR A 237 -0.36 -13.36 1.60
N LEU A 238 0.57 -12.66 0.97
CA LEU A 238 0.53 -12.37 -0.46
C LEU A 238 0.72 -13.67 -1.25
N PRO A 239 0.03 -13.88 -2.38
CA PRO A 239 -0.02 -15.17 -3.08
C PRO A 239 1.24 -15.44 -3.93
N PHE A 240 2.40 -14.98 -3.49
CA PHE A 240 3.68 -15.12 -4.19
C PHE A 240 4.79 -15.43 -3.19
N SER A 241 5.82 -16.14 -3.63
CA SER A 241 7.08 -16.26 -2.89
C SER A 241 7.81 -14.93 -2.88
N LEU A 242 8.39 -14.54 -1.74
CA LEU A 242 9.24 -13.35 -1.65
C LEU A 242 10.41 -13.43 -2.64
N LEU A 243 11.08 -14.59 -2.72
CA LEU A 243 12.26 -14.74 -3.59
C LEU A 243 11.90 -14.61 -5.07
N ASP A 244 10.75 -15.16 -5.48
CA ASP A 244 10.30 -15.03 -6.87
C ASP A 244 9.86 -13.60 -7.18
N TYR A 245 9.25 -12.91 -6.22
CA TYR A 245 8.92 -11.49 -6.34
C TYR A 245 10.18 -10.63 -6.51
N LEU A 246 11.21 -10.83 -5.67
CA LEU A 246 12.46 -10.06 -5.78
C LEU A 246 13.15 -10.29 -7.13
N LYS A 247 13.26 -11.54 -7.58
CA LYS A 247 13.80 -11.88 -8.91
C LYS A 247 13.02 -11.20 -10.03
N LEU A 248 11.68 -11.15 -9.92
CA LEU A 248 10.84 -10.47 -10.91
C LEU A 248 11.11 -8.96 -10.94
N VAL A 249 11.13 -8.31 -9.78
CA VAL A 249 11.32 -6.86 -9.69
C VAL A 249 12.71 -6.47 -10.18
N GLU A 250 13.74 -7.23 -9.81
CA GLU A 250 15.11 -7.05 -10.30
C GLU A 250 15.18 -7.21 -11.82
N TRP A 251 14.68 -8.34 -12.34
CA TRP A 251 14.62 -8.61 -13.77
C TRP A 251 13.88 -7.49 -14.52
N THR A 252 12.76 -7.02 -14.00
CA THR A 252 11.96 -5.94 -14.59
C THR A 252 12.72 -4.62 -14.57
N GLY A 253 13.38 -4.27 -13.46
CA GLY A 253 14.18 -3.05 -13.33
C GLY A 253 15.31 -2.99 -14.36
N HIS A 254 16.01 -4.11 -14.60
CA HIS A 254 17.07 -4.21 -15.61
C HIS A 254 16.57 -3.96 -17.04
N HIS A 255 15.32 -4.31 -17.37
CA HIS A 255 14.74 -4.14 -18.71
C HIS A 255 14.07 -2.78 -18.95
N ILE A 256 13.79 -2.02 -17.87
CA ILE A 256 13.12 -0.72 -17.95
C ILE A 256 14.14 0.42 -17.89
N HIS A 257 15.25 0.26 -17.19
CA HIS A 257 16.26 1.30 -17.04
C HIS A 257 17.23 1.33 -18.23
N THR A 258 17.28 2.46 -18.94
CA THR A 258 17.94 2.64 -20.25
C THR A 258 19.45 2.38 -20.24
N GLU A 259 20.15 2.67 -19.14
CA GLU A 259 21.60 2.46 -19.04
C GLU A 259 21.98 1.00 -18.74
N LYS A 260 21.05 0.17 -18.26
CA LYS A 260 21.28 -1.24 -17.90
C LYS A 260 20.99 -2.24 -19.01
N ASN A 261 20.63 -1.77 -20.20
CA ASN A 261 20.42 -2.59 -21.41
C ASN A 261 21.66 -3.42 -21.82
N ARG A 262 22.84 -3.15 -21.26
CA ARG A 262 24.09 -3.88 -21.58
C ARG A 262 24.22 -5.24 -20.87
N HIS A 263 23.48 -5.48 -19.78
CA HIS A 263 23.51 -6.74 -19.02
C HIS A 263 22.09 -7.23 -18.72
N ILE A 264 21.36 -7.60 -19.78
CA ILE A 264 20.01 -8.15 -19.67
C ILE A 264 20.08 -9.55 -19.03
N LEU A 265 19.40 -9.74 -17.90
CA LEU A 265 19.23 -11.04 -17.27
C LEU A 265 18.47 -11.98 -18.22
N LYS A 266 19.13 -13.06 -18.63
CA LYS A 266 18.54 -14.09 -19.51
C LYS A 266 17.53 -14.94 -18.74
N GLY A 267 16.41 -15.27 -19.40
CA GLY A 267 15.37 -16.15 -18.87
C GLY A 267 14.25 -15.40 -18.14
N THR A 268 13.00 -15.76 -18.46
CA THR A 268 11.80 -15.17 -17.86
C THR A 268 11.59 -15.69 -16.43
N PRO A 269 11.36 -14.81 -15.43
CA PRO A 269 11.05 -15.22 -14.06
C PRO A 269 9.90 -16.23 -13.97
N ASN A 270 10.04 -17.25 -13.12
CA ASN A 270 9.07 -18.36 -13.00
C ASN A 270 7.67 -17.89 -12.62
N ILE A 271 7.56 -16.82 -11.81
CA ILE A 271 6.27 -16.23 -11.43
C ILE A 271 5.44 -15.78 -12.64
N LEU A 272 6.08 -15.28 -13.70
CA LEU A 272 5.37 -14.91 -14.93
C LEU A 272 4.85 -16.13 -15.67
N LYS A 273 5.62 -17.23 -15.69
CA LYS A 273 5.19 -18.50 -16.27
C LYS A 273 3.98 -19.07 -15.52
N LEU A 274 4.01 -19.04 -14.18
CA LEU A 274 2.90 -19.50 -13.33
C LEU A 274 1.61 -18.69 -13.59
N LEU A 275 1.73 -17.39 -13.78
CA LEU A 275 0.61 -16.50 -14.11
C LEU A 275 0.25 -16.50 -15.61
N LYS A 276 0.95 -17.28 -16.44
CA LYS A 276 0.78 -17.32 -17.91
C LYS A 276 0.92 -15.94 -18.56
N ILE A 277 1.84 -15.12 -18.07
CA ILE A 277 2.15 -13.79 -18.60
C ILE A 277 3.44 -13.85 -19.41
N GLY A 278 3.39 -13.43 -20.68
CA GLY A 278 4.59 -13.30 -21.52
C GLY A 278 5.49 -12.16 -21.04
N GLY A 279 6.82 -12.37 -21.06
CA GLY A 279 7.79 -11.37 -20.58
C GLY A 279 7.69 -10.02 -21.30
N ALA A 280 7.50 -10.02 -22.63
CA ALA A 280 7.30 -8.79 -23.40
C ALA A 280 6.03 -8.03 -22.98
N THR A 281 4.90 -8.74 -22.88
CA THR A 281 3.62 -8.19 -22.41
C THR A 281 3.74 -7.62 -21.00
N TRP A 282 4.43 -8.32 -20.09
CA TRP A 282 4.69 -7.83 -18.74
C TRP A 282 5.45 -6.49 -18.77
N LEU A 283 6.55 -6.42 -19.51
CA LEU A 283 7.38 -5.21 -19.59
C LEU A 283 6.59 -4.03 -20.17
N GLU A 284 5.78 -4.27 -21.20
CA GLU A 284 4.90 -3.26 -21.78
C GLU A 284 3.91 -2.71 -20.75
N VAL A 285 3.27 -3.60 -19.98
CA VAL A 285 2.31 -3.23 -18.92
C VAL A 285 3.00 -2.41 -17.83
N ILE A 286 4.17 -2.82 -17.33
CA ILE A 286 4.87 -2.08 -16.26
C ILE A 286 5.38 -0.72 -16.75
N LYS A 287 5.94 -0.64 -17.97
CA LYS A 287 6.40 0.63 -18.56
C LYS A 287 5.25 1.63 -18.67
N ASN A 288 4.07 1.17 -19.07
CA ASN A 288 2.91 2.00 -19.32
C ASN A 288 1.85 1.97 -18.20
N TYR A 289 2.15 1.42 -17.02
CA TYR A 289 1.15 1.08 -16.00
C TYR A 289 0.18 2.22 -15.67
N SER A 290 0.69 3.44 -15.47
CA SER A 290 -0.13 4.62 -15.14
C SER A 290 -1.09 5.03 -16.26
N ASN A 291 -0.73 4.73 -17.51
CA ASN A 291 -1.52 5.04 -18.70
C ASN A 291 -2.35 3.83 -19.15
N HIS A 292 -2.04 2.62 -18.70
CA HIS A 292 -2.69 1.40 -19.14
C HIS A 292 -4.01 1.15 -18.42
N TYR A 293 -4.11 1.52 -17.13
CA TYR A 293 -5.29 1.25 -16.31
C TYR A 293 -6.02 2.50 -15.82
N GLY A 294 -7.30 2.33 -15.49
CA GLY A 294 -8.16 3.36 -14.89
C GLY A 294 -8.39 3.12 -13.40
N HIS A 295 -9.65 3.09 -12.97
CA HIS A 295 -10.04 2.75 -11.59
C HIS A 295 -9.95 1.26 -11.25
N PHE A 296 -9.86 0.40 -12.27
CA PHE A 296 -9.76 -1.04 -12.14
C PHE A 296 -8.50 -1.52 -12.86
N VAL A 297 -7.81 -2.47 -12.23
CA VAL A 297 -6.62 -3.13 -12.75
C VAL A 297 -6.87 -4.63 -12.71
N GLY A 298 -6.64 -5.31 -13.82
CA GLY A 298 -6.92 -6.73 -13.97
C GLY A 298 -6.46 -7.25 -15.32
N SER A 299 -6.44 -8.57 -15.47
CA SER A 299 -6.40 -9.22 -16.77
C SER A 299 -7.60 -8.82 -17.63
N LYS A 300 -7.45 -8.90 -18.96
CA LYS A 300 -8.53 -8.54 -19.91
C LYS A 300 -9.84 -9.28 -19.60
N THR A 301 -9.75 -10.56 -19.27
CA THR A 301 -10.91 -11.40 -18.92
C THR A 301 -11.62 -10.88 -17.67
N VAL A 302 -10.86 -10.57 -16.61
CA VAL A 302 -11.42 -10.08 -15.34
C VAL A 302 -12.01 -8.68 -15.51
N LEU A 303 -11.36 -7.79 -16.26
CA LEU A 303 -11.90 -6.46 -16.55
C LEU A 303 -13.20 -6.53 -17.34
N ARG A 304 -13.30 -7.41 -18.36
CA ARG A 304 -14.54 -7.60 -19.12
C ARG A 304 -15.67 -8.15 -18.25
N ALA A 305 -15.39 -9.17 -17.45
CA ALA A 305 -16.37 -9.74 -16.52
C ALA A 305 -16.84 -8.69 -15.49
N HIS A 306 -15.92 -7.88 -14.98
CA HIS A 306 -16.25 -6.82 -14.03
C HIS A 306 -17.04 -5.68 -14.69
N ALA A 307 -16.76 -5.34 -15.95
CA ALA A 307 -17.53 -4.35 -16.71
C ALA A 307 -18.97 -4.80 -16.92
N ALA A 308 -19.16 -6.05 -17.35
CA ALA A 308 -20.48 -6.67 -17.51
C ALA A 308 -21.28 -6.70 -16.19
N LYS A 309 -20.62 -7.01 -15.06
CA LYS A 309 -21.26 -7.01 -13.73
C LYS A 309 -21.78 -5.62 -13.31
N ASN A 310 -21.18 -4.53 -13.80
CA ASN A 310 -21.56 -3.16 -13.45
C ASN A 310 -22.34 -2.45 -14.56
N ASP A 311 -22.83 -3.19 -15.58
CA ASP A 311 -23.54 -2.63 -16.73
C ASP A 311 -22.75 -1.54 -17.49
N VAL A 312 -21.42 -1.71 -17.59
CA VAL A 312 -20.52 -0.81 -18.34
C VAL A 312 -19.93 -1.54 -19.55
N SER A 313 -19.83 -0.86 -20.69
CA SER A 313 -19.36 -1.47 -21.95
C SER A 313 -17.90 -1.94 -21.92
N TRP A 314 -17.01 -1.18 -21.28
CA TRP A 314 -15.60 -1.55 -21.14
C TRP A 314 -14.89 -0.77 -20.02
N TYR A 315 -13.81 -1.34 -19.49
CA TYR A 315 -12.84 -0.64 -18.64
C TYR A 315 -11.50 -0.50 -19.35
N LYS A 316 -10.77 0.58 -19.02
CA LYS A 316 -9.42 0.82 -19.56
C LYS A 316 -8.47 -0.34 -19.22
N GLY A 317 -7.72 -0.83 -20.22
CA GLY A 317 -6.82 -1.99 -20.09
C GLY A 317 -7.31 -3.24 -20.83
N VAL A 318 -8.48 -3.20 -21.48
CA VAL A 318 -9.04 -4.33 -22.24
C VAL A 318 -8.50 -4.44 -23.69
N GLY A 319 -7.86 -3.38 -24.20
CA GLY A 319 -7.41 -3.27 -25.59
C GLY A 319 -8.31 -2.34 -26.38
#